data_AF-A0A925WCI5-F1
#
_entry.id   AF-A0A925WCI5-F1
#
_cell.length_a   1.000
_cell.length_b   1.000
_cell.length_c   1.000
_cell.angle_alpha   90.00
_cell.angle_beta   90.00
_cell.angle_gamma   90.00
#
_symmetry.space_group_name_H-M   'P 1'
#
loop_
_entity.id
_entity.type
_entity.pdbx_description
1 polymer ?
#
loop_
_entity_poly.entity_id
_entity_poly.type
_entity_poly.pdbx_seq_one_letter_code
_entity_poly.pdbx_strand_id
1 'polypeptide(L)' 'MIRSRATGKYLQENAWTENPDEAIHFKCISDAIRACSEHQLANTELVLRFSDRQYDVALPIC' A
#
# COMPACT_ATOMS: atom_id res chain seq x y z
N MET A 1 1.44 3.62 1.32
CA MET A 1 1.47 2.75 0.12
C MET A 1 0.65 1.51 0.43
N ILE A 2 0.02 0.88 -0.56
CA ILE A 2 -0.73 -0.37 -0.35
C ILE A 2 0.15 -1.55 -0.74
N ARG A 3 0.21 -2.59 0.10
CA ARG A 3 0.95 -3.84 -0.15
C ARG A 3 0.01 -5.04 -0.10
N SER A 4 0.19 -5.97 -1.03
CA SER A 4 -0.50 -7.27 -1.00
C SER A 4 0.12 -8.16 0.06
N ARG A 5 -0.68 -8.69 0.98
CA ARG A 5 -0.20 -9.64 2.00
C ARG A 5 0.14 -11.01 1.41
N ALA A 6 -0.44 -11.35 0.26
CA ALA A 6 -0.19 -12.64 -0.40
C ALA A 6 1.15 -12.67 -1.14
N THR A 7 1.55 -11.55 -1.74
CA THR A 7 2.73 -11.49 -2.63
C THR A 7 3.83 -10.56 -2.13
N GLY A 8 3.55 -9.69 -1.15
CA GLY A 8 4.48 -8.64 -0.71
C GLY A 8 4.66 -7.49 -1.71
N LYS A 9 3.98 -7.52 -2.86
CA LYS A 9 4.07 -6.48 -3.90
C LYS A 9 3.28 -5.24 -3.52
N TYR A 10 3.69 -4.10 -4.06
CA TYR A 10 3.08 -2.80 -3.85
C TYR A 10 2.17 -2.41 -5.01
N LEU A 11 1.08 -1.73 -4.71
CA LEU A 11 0.15 -1.27 -5.73
C LEU A 11 0.76 -0.08 -6.49
N GLN A 12 0.83 -0.21 -7.80
CA GLN A 12 1.12 0.81 -8.80
C GLN A 12 -0.18 1.16 -9.56
N GLU A 13 -0.23 2.26 -10.31
CA GLU A 13 -1.45 2.80 -10.97
C GLU A 13 -2.43 1.76 -11.53
N ASN A 14 -1.93 0.73 -12.22
CA ASN A 14 -2.76 -0.38 -12.72
C ASN A 14 -2.09 -1.76 -12.60
N ALA A 15 -1.06 -1.88 -11.75
CA ALA A 15 -0.24 -3.09 -11.66
C ALA A 15 0.31 -3.29 -10.24
N TRP A 16 0.98 -4.43 -10.02
CA TRP A 16 1.72 -4.70 -8.80
C TRP A 16 3.22 -4.69 -9.10
N THR A 17 3.99 -3.95 -8.30
CA THR A 17 5.45 -3.84 -8.43
C THR A 17 6.14 -4.37 -7.17
N GLU A 18 7.33 -4.92 -7.33
CA GLU A 18 8.20 -5.29 -6.19
C GLU A 18 9.01 -4.10 -5.69
N ASN A 19 9.09 -3.03 -6.50
CA ASN A 19 9.81 -1.82 -6.16
C ASN A 19 8.89 -0.88 -5.34
N PRO A 20 9.17 -0.66 -4.05
CA PRO A 20 8.36 0.23 -3.22
C PRO A 20 8.40 1.69 -3.68
N ASP A 21 9.47 2.11 -4.38
CA ASP A 21 9.60 3.50 -4.84
C ASP A 21 8.76 3.77 -6.10
N GLU A 22 8.22 2.72 -6.73
CA GLU A 22 7.25 2.79 -7.83
C GLU A 22 5.80 2.65 -7.35
N ALA A 23 5.60 2.45 -6.04
CA ALA A 23 4.26 2.31 -5.47
C ALA A 23 3.50 3.64 -5.52
N ILE A 24 2.16 3.57 -5.59
CA ILE A 24 1.33 4.75 -5.44
C ILE A 24 1.52 5.33 -4.02
N HIS A 25 1.87 6.61 -3.99
CA HIS A 25 1.90 7.41 -2.78
C HIS A 25 0.57 8.12 -2.58
N PHE A 26 -0.07 7.81 -1.45
CA PHE A 26 -1.31 8.47 -1.05
C PHE A 26 -0.98 9.64 -0.13
N LYS A 27 -1.60 10.80 -0.38
CA LYS A 27 -1.41 12.00 0.45
C LYS A 27 -2.03 11.84 1.84
N CYS A 28 -3.12 11.08 1.95
CA CYS A 28 -3.75 10.77 3.21
C CYS A 28 -4.23 9.31 3.27
N ILE A 29 -4.46 8.81 4.48
CA ILE A 29 -4.90 7.43 4.73
C ILE A 29 -6.27 7.17 4.08
N SER A 30 -7.15 8.16 4.10
CA SER A 30 -8.49 8.08 3.51
C SER A 30 -8.44 7.77 2.01
N ASP A 31 -7.49 8.35 1.27
CA ASP A 31 -7.32 8.08 -0.16
C ASP A 31 -6.86 6.64 -0.41
N ALA A 32 -5.98 6.11 0.46
CA ALA A 32 -5.53 4.72 0.36
C ALA A 32 -6.66 3.71 0.64
N ILE A 33 -7.51 4.00 1.62
CA ILE A 33 -8.71 3.19 1.90
C ILE A 33 -9.68 3.25 0.72
N ARG A 34 -9.90 4.44 0.15
CA ARG A 34 -10.77 4.60 -1.03
C ARG A 34 -10.25 3.80 -2.22
N ALA A 35 -8.95 3.85 -2.48
CA ALA A 35 -8.32 3.06 -3.54
C ALA A 35 -8.50 1.54 -3.33
N CYS A 36 -8.46 1.05 -2.09
CA CYS A 36 -8.75 -0.37 -1.83
C CYS A 36 -10.19 -0.74 -2.21
N SER A 37 -11.15 0.13 -1.89
CA SER A 37 -12.55 -0.06 -2.27
C SER A 37 -12.79 0.04 -3.77
N GLU A 38 -12.17 1.02 -4.45
CA GLU A 38 -12.32 1.26 -5.89
C GLU A 38 -11.73 0.10 -6.72
N HIS A 39 -10.59 -0.44 -6.28
CA HIS A 39 -9.89 -1.52 -6.98
C HIS A 39 -10.25 -2.93 -6.48
N GLN A 40 -11.26 -3.06 -5.59
CA GLN A 40 -11.70 -4.34 -5.00
C GLN A 40 -10.54 -5.15 -4.43
N LEU A 41 -9.59 -4.46 -3.78
CA LEU A 41 -8.41 -5.09 -3.22
C LEU A 41 -8.79 -5.87 -1.96
N ALA A 42 -8.29 -7.09 -1.86
CA ALA A 42 -8.49 -7.96 -0.69
C ALA A 42 -7.12 -8.44 -0.19
N ASN A 43 -7.03 -8.74 1.12
CA ASN A 43 -5.80 -9.17 1.76
C ASN A 43 -4.64 -8.18 1.54
N THR A 44 -4.90 -6.89 1.77
CA THR A 44 -3.92 -5.82 1.62
C THR A 44 -3.65 -5.11 2.95
N GLU A 45 -2.48 -4.49 3.02
CA GLU A 45 -2.06 -3.68 4.15
C GLU A 45 -1.58 -2.30 3.68
N LEU A 46 -1.82 -1.30 4.53
CA LEU A 46 -1.31 0.04 4.39
C LEU A 46 0.07 0.10 5.03
N VAL A 47 1.09 0.36 4.22
CA VAL A 47 2.46 0.60 4.67
C VAL A 47 2.71 2.10 4.75
N LEU A 48 2.94 2.59 5.97
CA LEU A 48 3.43 3.94 6.28
C LEU A 48 4.97 3.87 6.34
N ARG A 49 5.62 4.47 5.35
CA ARG A 49 7.08 4.54 5.23
C ARG A 49 7.59 5.82 5.88
N PHE A 50 8.57 5.71 6.77
CA PHE A 50 9.24 6.86 7.39
C PHE A 50 10.68 6.97 6.89
N SER A 51 11.33 8.12 7.12
CA SER A 51 12.73 8.34 6.75
C SER A 51 13.66 7.30 7.36
N ASP A 52 13.32 6.84 8.57
CA ASP A 52 13.97 5.73 9.22
C ASP A 52 13.05 4.51 9.17
N ARG A 53 13.48 3.51 8.39
CA ARG A 53 12.70 2.32 8.05
C ARG A 53 12.36 1.45 9.25
N GLN A 54 13.07 1.57 10.37
CA GLN A 54 12.74 0.80 11.57
C GLN A 54 11.39 1.19 12.18
N TYR A 55 10.87 2.37 11.83
CA TYR A 55 9.57 2.87 12.29
C TYR A 55 8.45 2.65 11.27
N ASP A 56 8.71 1.94 10.17
CA ASP A 56 7.68 1.62 9.19
C ASP A 56 6.52 0.87 9.87
N VAL A 57 5.29 1.34 9.63
CA VAL A 57 4.09 0.74 10.21
C VAL A 57 3.28 0.08 9.09
N ALA A 58 2.89 -1.17 9.30
CA ALA A 58 1.99 -1.90 8.41
C ALA A 58 0.65 -2.14 9.12
N LEU A 59 -0.43 -1.65 8.53
CA LEU A 59 -1.79 -1.76 9.07
C LEU A 59 -2.65 -2.60 8.14
N PRO A 60 -3.30 -3.69 8.60
CA PRO A 60 -4.26 -4.42 7.79
C PRO A 60 -5.47 -3.52 7.51
N ILE A 61 -5.94 -3.49 6.27
CA ILE A 61 -7.06 -2.62 5.85
C ILE A 61 -8.15 -3.35 5.07
N CYS A 62 -7.82 -4.36 4.26
CA CYS A 62 -8.78 -5.16 3.48
C CYS A 62 -8.32 -6.62 3.34
#